data_AF-A0A3B4B079-F1
#
_entry.id   AF-A0A3B4B079-F1
#
_cell.length_a   1.000
_cell.length_b   1.000
_cell.length_c   1.000
_cell.angle_alpha   90.00
_cell.angle_beta   90.00
_cell.angle_gamma   90.00
#
_symmetry.space_group_name_H-M   'P 1'
#
loop_
_entity.id
_entity.type
_entity.pdbx_description
1 polymer ?
#
loop_
_entity_poly.entity_id
_entity_poly.type
_entity_poly.pdbx_seq_one_letter_code
_entity_poly.pdbx_strand_id
1 'polypeptide(L)'
;PRAAVGPHAAVGPGSAVGPRSAVGPRAAVGPHSAVGPGSAVGPRAAVGPGSAVGPRSAVGPRSAVGPHSAVGPCSAVGPRAALGPRAAVGPRAAEGPRAAEGPRAAVGPGSQSVLVLLGPVPSASDWSSEDKSEQ
;
A
#
# COMPACT_ATOMS: atom_id res chain seq x y z
N PRO A 1 -20.88 -4.16 12.94
CA PRO A 1 -20.61 -2.92 12.16
C PRO A 1 -20.06 -3.28 10.77
N ARG A 2 -20.81 -2.95 9.71
CA ARG A 2 -20.44 -3.24 8.32
C ARG A 2 -19.37 -2.28 7.81
N ALA A 3 -18.68 -2.67 6.73
CA ALA A 3 -17.81 -1.77 5.98
C ALA A 3 -18.65 -0.68 5.29
N ALA A 4 -18.12 0.54 5.21
CA ALA A 4 -18.73 1.64 4.49
C ALA A 4 -18.05 1.79 3.12
N VAL A 5 -18.84 1.84 2.04
CA VAL A 5 -18.35 2.02 0.67
C VAL A 5 -18.95 3.30 0.12
N GLY A 6 -18.10 4.24 -0.28
CA GLY A 6 -18.49 5.54 -0.78
C GLY A 6 -19.08 5.48 -2.20
N PRO A 7 -19.75 6.55 -2.64
CA PRO A 7 -20.38 6.60 -3.95
C PRO A 7 -19.34 6.45 -5.08
N HIS A 8 -19.71 5.71 -6.12
CA HIS A 8 -18.85 5.39 -7.27
C HIS A 8 -17.55 4.65 -6.93
N ALA A 9 -17.42 4.09 -5.72
CA ALA A 9 -16.33 3.17 -5.43
C ALA A 9 -16.57 1.83 -6.12
N ALA A 10 -15.51 1.22 -6.63
CA ALA A 10 -15.54 -0.08 -7.27
C ALA A 10 -14.77 -1.09 -6.41
N VAL A 11 -15.37 -2.26 -6.18
CA VAL A 11 -14.73 -3.40 -5.51
C VAL A 11 -14.76 -4.58 -6.47
N GLY A 12 -13.59 -5.08 -6.84
CA GLY A 12 -13.44 -6.18 -7.77
C GLY A 12 -13.97 -7.51 -7.22
N PRO A 13 -14.25 -8.48 -8.11
CA PRO A 13 -14.68 -9.82 -7.71
C PRO A 13 -13.61 -10.53 -6.87
N GLY A 14 -14.06 -11.34 -5.91
CA GLY A 14 -13.17 -12.08 -5.00
C GLY A 14 -12.45 -11.21 -3.96
N SER A 15 -12.76 -9.91 -3.89
CA SER A 15 -12.17 -9.01 -2.91
C SER A 15 -12.95 -8.99 -1.60
N ALA A 16 -12.23 -8.87 -0.49
CA ALA A 16 -12.80 -8.86 0.85
C ALA A 16 -12.57 -7.51 1.52
N VAL A 17 -13.62 -6.95 2.14
CA VAL A 17 -13.54 -5.74 2.95
C VAL A 17 -13.98 -6.05 4.37
N GLY A 18 -13.07 -5.89 5.31
CA GLY A 18 -13.26 -6.19 6.72
C GLY A 18 -14.28 -5.27 7.41
N PRO A 19 -14.81 -5.69 8.57
CA PRO A 19 -15.74 -4.88 9.35
C PRO A 19 -15.09 -3.57 9.83
N ARG A 20 -15.92 -2.53 9.99
CA ARG A 20 -15.50 -1.15 10.37
C ARG A 20 -14.54 -0.47 9.38
N SER A 21 -14.27 -1.07 8.23
CA SER A 21 -13.43 -0.46 7.20
C SER A 21 -14.23 0.54 6.36
N ALA A 22 -13.55 1.53 5.81
CA ALA A 22 -14.14 2.56 4.97
C ALA A 22 -13.43 2.63 3.61
N VAL A 23 -14.20 2.63 2.53
CA VAL A 23 -13.71 2.86 1.17
C VAL A 23 -14.30 4.17 0.68
N GLY A 24 -13.43 5.13 0.36
CA GLY A 24 -13.82 6.47 -0.04
C GLY A 24 -14.48 6.53 -1.42
N PRO A 25 -15.12 7.65 -1.77
CA PRO A 25 -15.76 7.83 -3.07
C PRO A 25 -14.76 7.73 -4.22
N ARG A 26 -15.19 7.13 -5.34
CA ARG A 26 -14.36 6.89 -6.54
C ARG A 26 -13.09 6.07 -6.29
N ALA A 27 -12.95 5.43 -5.14
CA ALA A 27 -11.85 4.51 -4.90
C ALA A 27 -12.06 3.22 -5.69
N ALA A 28 -10.97 2.58 -6.11
CA ALA A 28 -11.01 1.30 -6.80
C ALA A 28 -10.22 0.26 -6.00
N VAL A 29 -10.86 -0.87 -5.68
CA VAL A 29 -10.21 -2.05 -5.11
C VAL A 29 -10.23 -3.12 -6.19
N GLY A 30 -9.06 -3.56 -6.63
CA GLY A 30 -8.89 -4.60 -7.64
C GLY A 30 -9.44 -5.95 -7.18
N PRO A 31 -9.55 -6.93 -8.09
CA PRO A 31 -10.00 -8.29 -7.77
C PRO A 31 -9.01 -9.04 -6.88
N HIS A 32 -9.52 -10.00 -6.10
CA HIS A 32 -8.75 -10.81 -5.15
C HIS A 32 -7.93 -10.00 -4.13
N SER A 33 -8.36 -8.77 -3.85
CA SER A 33 -7.68 -7.88 -2.90
C SER A 33 -8.36 -7.95 -1.53
N ALA A 34 -7.60 -7.75 -0.46
CA ALA A 34 -8.11 -7.80 0.89
C ALA A 34 -7.91 -6.45 1.59
N VAL A 35 -8.97 -5.91 2.19
CA VAL A 35 -8.92 -4.75 3.09
C VAL A 35 -9.25 -5.22 4.49
N GLY A 36 -8.27 -5.16 5.38
CA GLY A 36 -8.39 -5.58 6.78
C GLY A 36 -9.40 -4.75 7.58
N PRO A 37 -9.81 -5.24 8.76
CA PRO A 37 -10.79 -4.56 9.61
C PRO A 37 -10.28 -3.22 10.16
N GLY A 38 -11.19 -2.24 10.23
CA GLY A 38 -10.89 -0.90 10.73
C GLY A 38 -9.93 -0.09 9.85
N SER A 39 -9.73 -0.51 8.59
CA SER A 39 -8.85 0.15 7.64
C SER A 39 -9.61 1.18 6.79
N ALA A 40 -8.92 2.22 6.34
CA ALA A 40 -9.51 3.28 5.55
C ALA A 40 -8.81 3.41 4.20
N VAL A 41 -9.57 3.38 3.10
CA VAL A 41 -9.11 3.67 1.75
C VAL A 41 -9.67 5.03 1.36
N GLY A 42 -8.80 5.98 1.05
CA GLY A 42 -9.15 7.36 0.74
C GLY A 42 -9.89 7.53 -0.59
N PRO A 43 -10.50 8.71 -0.82
CA PRO A 43 -11.18 9.01 -2.06
C PRO A 43 -10.22 8.97 -3.25
N ARG A 44 -10.69 8.43 -4.39
CA ARG A 44 -9.90 8.24 -5.62
C ARG A 44 -8.62 7.40 -5.47
N ALA A 45 -8.45 6.71 -4.34
CA ALA A 45 -7.33 5.78 -4.20
C ALA A 45 -7.57 4.53 -5.05
N ALA A 46 -6.49 3.92 -5.54
CA ALA A 46 -6.54 2.67 -6.29
C ALA A 46 -5.73 1.60 -5.54
N VAL A 47 -6.34 0.45 -5.28
CA VAL A 47 -5.67 -0.74 -4.76
C VAL A 47 -5.65 -1.79 -5.86
N GLY A 48 -4.46 -2.22 -6.26
CA GLY A 48 -4.26 -3.19 -7.34
C GLY A 48 -4.82 -4.58 -7.01
N PRO A 49 -4.93 -5.45 -8.02
CA PRO A 49 -5.37 -6.83 -7.86
C PRO A 49 -4.40 -7.64 -6.98
N GLY A 50 -4.94 -8.56 -6.19
CA GLY A 50 -4.16 -9.45 -5.33
C GLY A 50 -3.40 -8.74 -4.22
N SER A 51 -3.73 -7.47 -3.93
CA SER A 51 -3.07 -6.67 -2.91
C SER A 51 -3.78 -6.78 -1.57
N ALA A 52 -3.04 -6.67 -0.48
CA ALA A 52 -3.55 -6.79 0.88
C ALA A 52 -3.28 -5.52 1.68
N VAL A 53 -4.32 -4.92 2.26
CA VAL A 53 -4.23 -3.83 3.23
C VAL A 53 -4.51 -4.40 4.61
N GLY A 54 -3.54 -4.31 5.51
CA GLY A 54 -3.62 -4.80 6.88
C GLY A 54 -4.68 -4.08 7.71
N PRO A 55 -5.03 -4.62 8.90
CA PRO A 55 -6.00 -4.02 9.81
C PRO A 55 -5.52 -2.67 10.36
N ARG A 56 -6.47 -1.77 10.61
CA ARG A 56 -6.21 -0.41 11.14
C ARG A 56 -5.25 0.42 10.30
N SER A 57 -5.10 0.09 9.03
CA SER A 57 -4.21 0.81 8.10
C SER A 57 -4.98 1.85 7.32
N ALA A 58 -4.29 2.91 6.88
CA ALA A 58 -4.88 4.00 6.12
C ALA A 58 -4.17 4.15 4.78
N VAL A 59 -4.96 4.26 3.70
CA VAL A 59 -4.49 4.56 2.35
C VAL A 59 -5.02 5.95 1.99
N GLY A 60 -4.13 6.89 1.73
CA GLY A 60 -4.47 8.29 1.51
C GLY A 60 -5.29 8.56 0.24
N PRO A 61 -5.84 9.77 0.09
CA PRO A 61 -6.56 10.15 -1.13
C PRO A 61 -5.62 10.17 -2.34
N ARG A 62 -6.15 9.75 -3.50
CA ARG A 62 -5.43 9.70 -4.79
C ARG A 62 -4.13 8.88 -4.78
N SER A 63 -3.91 8.03 -3.78
CA SER A 63 -2.78 7.11 -3.81
C SER A 63 -3.04 5.92 -4.72
N ALA A 64 -1.97 5.26 -5.15
CA ALA A 64 -2.03 4.04 -5.93
C ALA A 64 -1.21 2.96 -5.22
N VAL A 65 -1.83 1.82 -4.93
CA VAL A 65 -1.16 0.62 -4.46
C VAL A 65 -1.10 -0.36 -5.62
N GLY A 66 0.11 -0.75 -6.04
CA GLY A 66 0.33 -1.67 -7.13
C GLY A 66 -0.27 -3.07 -6.87
N PRO A 67 -0.31 -3.93 -7.91
CA PRO A 67 -0.76 -5.31 -7.80
C PRO A 67 0.20 -6.16 -6.94
N HIS A 68 -0.37 -7.15 -6.25
CA HIS A 68 0.36 -8.07 -5.35
C HIS A 68 1.18 -7.35 -4.26
N SER A 69 0.79 -6.14 -3.88
CA SER A 69 1.46 -5.37 -2.84
C SER A 69 0.81 -5.60 -1.49
N ALA A 70 1.59 -5.51 -0.42
CA ALA A 70 1.13 -5.72 0.95
C ALA A 70 1.36 -4.46 1.78
N VAL A 71 0.31 -3.94 2.42
CA VAL A 71 0.40 -2.88 3.43
C VAL A 71 0.18 -3.53 4.79
N GLY A 72 1.17 -3.42 5.67
CA GLY A 72 1.13 -3.99 7.01
C GLY A 72 0.06 -3.38 7.90
N PRO A 73 -0.20 -3.98 9.08
CA PRO A 73 -1.15 -3.47 10.07
C PRO A 73 -0.69 -2.15 10.68
N CYS A 74 -1.66 -1.28 11.01
CA CYS A 74 -1.43 0.04 11.60
C CYS A 74 -0.50 0.94 10.77
N SER A 75 -0.42 0.70 9.46
CA SER A 75 0.45 1.47 8.55
C SER A 75 -0.35 2.55 7.83
N ALA A 76 0.33 3.62 7.42
CA ALA A 76 -0.29 4.73 6.71
C ALA A 76 0.41 4.98 5.37
N VAL A 77 -0.34 4.99 4.28
CA VAL A 77 0.12 5.41 2.95
C VAL A 77 -0.39 6.82 2.72
N GLY A 78 0.52 7.76 2.47
CA GLY A 78 0.21 9.18 2.33
C GLY A 78 -0.67 9.51 1.12
N PRO A 79 -1.22 10.75 1.07
CA PRO A 79 -1.97 11.22 -0.09
C PRO A 79 -1.06 11.27 -1.33
N ARG A 80 -1.58 10.86 -2.49
CA ARG A 80 -0.86 10.81 -3.77
C ARG A 80 0.39 9.91 -3.77
N ALA A 81 0.57 9.06 -2.76
CA ALA A 81 1.65 8.09 -2.76
C ALA A 81 1.41 7.00 -3.84
N ALA A 82 2.49 6.44 -4.38
CA ALA A 82 2.44 5.41 -5.40
C ALA A 82 3.35 4.24 -5.00
N LEU A 83 2.74 3.15 -4.54
CA LEU A 83 3.44 1.89 -4.28
C LEU A 83 3.48 1.06 -5.56
N GLY A 84 4.68 0.67 -5.98
CA GLY A 84 4.90 -0.22 -7.11
C GLY A 84 4.29 -1.62 -6.92
N PRO A 85 4.29 -2.44 -7.98
CA PRO A 85 3.87 -3.84 -7.90
C PRO A 85 4.78 -4.64 -6.97
N ARG A 86 4.21 -5.59 -6.22
CA ARG A 86 4.92 -6.43 -5.23
C ARG A 86 5.64 -5.64 -4.13
N ALA A 87 5.25 -4.38 -3.89
CA ALA A 87 5.80 -3.59 -2.81
C ALA A 87 5.26 -4.09 -1.46
N ALA A 88 6.07 -3.99 -0.41
CA ALA A 88 5.71 -4.40 0.94
C ALA A 88 5.96 -3.27 1.93
N VAL A 89 4.89 -2.75 2.53
CA VAL A 89 4.96 -1.76 3.61
C VAL A 89 4.84 -2.50 4.94
N GLY A 90 5.85 -2.40 5.79
CA GLY A 90 5.89 -3.05 7.09
C GLY A 90 4.82 -2.55 8.06
N PRO A 91 4.60 -3.26 9.19
CA PRO A 91 3.67 -2.83 10.23
C PRO A 91 4.10 -1.50 10.85
N ARG A 92 3.14 -0.63 11.18
CA ARG A 92 3.38 0.71 11.75
C ARG A 92 4.29 1.62 10.89
N ALA A 93 4.48 1.29 9.62
CA ALA A 93 5.19 2.16 8.70
C ALA A 93 4.30 3.32 8.23
N ALA A 94 4.91 4.46 7.97
CA ALA A 94 4.23 5.63 7.42
C ALA A 94 4.94 6.08 6.14
N GLU A 95 4.22 5.99 5.02
CA GLU A 95 4.64 6.55 3.74
C GLU A 95 4.15 7.99 3.63
N GLY A 96 5.05 8.90 3.30
CA GLY A 96 4.77 10.32 3.20
C GLY A 96 3.86 10.69 2.02
N PRO A 97 3.34 11.92 2.01
CA PRO A 97 2.61 12.45 0.86
C PRO A 97 3.50 12.47 -0.38
N ARG A 98 2.95 12.07 -1.54
CA ARG A 98 3.66 12.00 -2.83
C ARG A 98 4.89 11.08 -2.85
N ALA A 99 5.00 10.16 -1.91
CA ALA A 99 6.03 9.14 -1.98
C ALA A 99 5.82 8.25 -3.21
N ALA A 100 6.92 7.81 -3.83
CA ALA A 100 6.87 6.92 -4.98
C ALA A 100 7.86 5.78 -4.76
N GLU A 101 7.32 4.57 -4.61
CA GLU A 101 8.09 3.35 -4.43
C GLU A 101 8.10 2.52 -5.70
N GLY A 102 9.30 2.05 -6.05
CA GLY A 102 9.50 1.18 -7.20
C GLY A 102 8.90 -0.21 -7.03
N PRO A 103 8.90 -1.02 -8.10
CA PRO A 103 8.54 -2.43 -8.01
C PRO A 103 9.41 -3.15 -6.98
N ARG A 104 8.80 -4.03 -6.17
CA ARG A 104 9.47 -4.80 -5.09
C ARG A 104 10.13 -3.95 -3.98
N ALA A 105 9.75 -2.68 -3.84
CA ALA A 105 10.19 -1.88 -2.70
C ALA A 105 9.70 -2.49 -1.37
N ALA A 106 10.51 -2.37 -0.33
CA ALA A 106 10.16 -2.81 1.01
C ALA A 106 10.40 -1.67 2.02
N VAL A 107 9.34 -1.26 2.72
CA VAL A 107 9.42 -0.32 3.84
C VAL A 107 9.43 -1.09 5.14
N GLY A 108 10.43 -0.82 5.98
CA GLY A 108 10.59 -1.50 7.26
C GLY A 108 9.50 -1.17 8.29
N PRO A 109 9.36 -2.00 9.34
CA PRO A 109 8.49 -1.70 10.48
C PRO A 109 8.88 -0.37 11.14
N GLY A 110 7.91 0.50 11.42
CA GLY A 110 8.15 1.78 12.09
C GLY A 110 8.93 2.82 11.25
N SER A 111 9.21 2.54 9.98
CA SER A 111 9.85 3.50 9.08
C SER A 111 8.89 4.65 8.75
N GLN A 112 9.40 5.88 8.76
CA GLN A 112 8.73 7.04 8.18
C GLN A 112 9.45 7.39 6.87
N SER A 113 8.92 6.91 5.76
CA SER A 113 9.54 7.11 4.44
C SER A 113 8.88 8.29 3.74
N VAL A 114 9.61 9.40 3.57
CA VAL A 114 9.22 10.51 2.66
C VAL A 114 10.07 10.38 1.40
N LEU A 115 9.81 9.37 0.57
CA LEU A 115 10.63 9.11 -0.62
C LEU A 115 10.14 9.93 -1.82
N VAL A 116 10.71 11.11 -2.04
CA VAL A 116 10.55 11.89 -3.27
C VAL A 116 11.64 11.43 -4.25
N LEU A 117 11.41 10.36 -5.01
CA LEU A 117 12.35 9.90 -6.03
C LEU A 117 12.00 10.52 -7.40
N LEU A 118 12.61 11.64 -7.73
CA LEU A 118 12.78 12.10 -9.12
C LEU A 118 14.08 11.51 -9.72
N GLY A 119 14.32 10.20 -9.58
CA GLY A 119 15.54 9.53 -10.04
C GLY A 119 15.28 8.08 -10.46
N PRO A 120 16.14 7.49 -11.32
CA PRO A 120 15.84 6.24 -12.02
C PRO A 120 15.75 5.03 -11.09
N VAL A 121 14.93 4.07 -11.50
CA VAL A 121 14.80 2.72 -10.92
C VAL A 121 16.21 2.13 -10.67
N PRO A 122 16.56 1.68 -9.45
CA PRO A 122 17.72 0.81 -9.30
C PRO A 122 17.43 -0.49 -10.04
N SER A 123 18.16 -0.72 -11.12
CA SER A 123 18.21 -2.01 -11.79
C SER A 123 18.64 -3.06 -10.78
N ALA A 124 18.07 -4.26 -10.88
CA ALA A 124 18.18 -5.36 -9.90
C ALA A 124 19.57 -6.02 -9.81
N SER A 125 20.66 -5.23 -9.81
CA SER A 125 22.03 -5.71 -9.87
C SER A 125 22.88 -5.41 -8.62
N ASP A 126 22.41 -4.56 -7.69
CA ASP A 126 23.16 -4.18 -6.48
C ASP A 126 22.79 -4.97 -5.21
N TRP A 127 22.29 -6.20 -5.33
CA TRP A 127 22.16 -7.13 -4.20
C TRP A 127 23.08 -8.34 -4.34
N SER A 128 24.27 -8.15 -4.91
CA SER A 128 25.27 -9.21 -4.94
C SER A 128 26.58 -8.69 -4.38
N SER A 129 26.91 -9.16 -3.16
CA SER A 129 28.11 -8.85 -2.35
C SER A 129 27.94 -7.49 -1.64
N GLU A 130 27.94 -7.35 -0.32
CA GLU A 130 28.87 -7.76 0.75
C GLU A 130 28.04 -8.34 1.93
N ASP A 131 28.44 -9.37 2.68
CA ASP A 131 29.68 -9.43 3.45
C ASP A 131 29.98 -10.89 3.84
N LYS A 132 31.08 -11.42 3.30
CA LYS A 132 31.91 -12.43 3.98
C LYS A 132 33.05 -11.63 4.62
N SER A 133 33.09 -11.50 5.95
CA SER A 133 34.27 -11.44 6.86
C SER A 133 33.84 -10.63 8.09
N GLU A 134 33.80 -11.10 9.34
CA GLU A 134 34.77 -11.89 10.10
C GLU A 134 34.14 -12.17 11.49
N GLN A 135 34.17 -13.45 11.90
CA GLN A 135 34.42 -14.04 13.24
C GLN A 135 33.64 -15.33 13.44
#